data_AF-A0A561E8P7-F1
#
_entry.id   AF-A0A561E8P7-F1
#
_cell.length_a   1.000
_cell.length_b   1.000
_cell.length_c   1.000
_cell.angle_alpha   90.00
_cell.angle_beta   90.00
_cell.angle_gamma   90.00
#
_symmetry.space_group_name_H-M   'P 1'
#
loop_
_entity.id
_entity.type
_entity.pdbx_description
1 polymer ?
#
loop_
_entity_poly.entity_id
_entity_poly.type
_entity_poly.pdbx_seq_one_letter_code
_entity_poly.pdbx_strand_id
1 'polypeptide(L)'
;MTGETVDRGSDLHTHSALTDGADTPEAMADAAIAAGLHTWGLSDHVRAESDWLIDYVLRVRGLRREGLIVKCGVEAKILDASGTLDLPADLPDLDYLLIADHQFPGVDGPVHPSTVAEWIARGVTSAETVVDTLVDALCRAIAGAPFRPIVAHPFSVLPKMGLSERHVSPDHVTALGSACLSSEAAVEINEKWRCPSASIVGPLESAGVLLTSGSDAHQVSDVGTRSYLDLLLSHHNSHG
;
A
#
# COMPACT_ATOMS: atom_id res chain seq x y z
N MET A 1 27.38 0.52 -6.33
CA MET A 1 26.65 -0.71 -6.66
C MET A 1 25.30 -0.26 -7.18
N THR A 2 25.07 -0.34 -8.48
CA THR A 2 23.76 -0.04 -9.09
C THR A 2 22.89 -1.29 -8.93
N GLY A 3 22.47 -1.56 -7.69
CA GLY A 3 21.55 -2.64 -7.38
C GLY A 3 20.13 -2.12 -7.57
N GLU A 4 19.26 -2.91 -8.22
CA GLU A 4 17.84 -2.57 -8.37
C GLU A 4 17.25 -2.08 -7.05
N THR A 5 16.65 -0.89 -7.08
CA THR A 5 16.08 -0.20 -5.93
C THR A 5 14.74 -0.80 -5.47
N VAL A 6 14.14 -1.65 -6.30
CA VAL A 6 12.94 -2.43 -6.01
C VAL A 6 13.21 -3.89 -6.35
N ASP A 7 12.90 -4.78 -5.42
CA ASP A 7 12.98 -6.23 -5.63
C ASP A 7 11.88 -6.71 -6.59
N ARG A 8 12.28 -7.06 -7.82
CA ARG A 8 11.38 -7.57 -8.87
C ARG A 8 10.91 -9.01 -8.66
N GLY A 9 11.56 -9.75 -7.77
CA GLY A 9 11.19 -11.12 -7.39
C GLY A 9 10.24 -11.17 -6.20
N SER A 10 9.70 -10.02 -5.79
CA SER A 10 8.78 -9.89 -4.66
C SER A 10 7.42 -9.30 -5.07
N ASP A 11 6.35 -9.82 -4.50
CA ASP A 11 5.01 -9.24 -4.53
C ASP A 11 4.41 -9.33 -3.12
N LEU A 12 4.23 -8.18 -2.46
CA LEU A 12 3.78 -8.11 -1.08
C LEU A 12 2.32 -7.64 -0.95
N HIS A 13 1.61 -7.49 -2.05
CA HIS A 13 0.23 -7.03 -2.04
C HIS A 13 -0.62 -7.94 -2.89
N THR A 14 -1.17 -8.96 -2.24
CA THR A 14 -2.11 -9.90 -2.86
C THR A 14 -3.25 -10.22 -1.89
N HIS A 15 -4.40 -10.60 -2.44
CA HIS A 15 -5.64 -10.87 -1.73
C HIS A 15 -6.20 -12.22 -2.12
N SER A 16 -6.73 -12.95 -1.14
CA SER A 16 -7.31 -14.28 -1.31
C SER A 16 -8.81 -14.30 -1.06
N ALA A 17 -9.43 -15.45 -1.35
CA ALA A 17 -10.84 -15.75 -1.09
C ALA A 17 -11.23 -15.76 0.39
N LEU A 18 -10.30 -15.50 1.33
CA LEU A 18 -10.64 -15.27 2.73
C LEU A 18 -11.25 -13.87 2.94
N THR A 19 -11.02 -12.93 2.02
CA THR A 19 -11.64 -11.61 2.01
C THR A 19 -12.36 -11.34 0.68
N ASP A 20 -11.80 -10.52 -0.20
CA ASP A 20 -12.42 -10.13 -1.48
C ASP A 20 -11.69 -10.63 -2.73
N GLY A 21 -10.67 -11.48 -2.57
CA GLY A 21 -10.06 -12.25 -3.66
C GLY A 21 -10.95 -13.39 -4.17
N ALA A 22 -10.61 -13.93 -5.33
CA ALA A 22 -11.34 -15.02 -6.00
C ALA A 22 -10.77 -16.41 -5.69
N ASP A 23 -9.46 -16.50 -5.42
CA ASP A 23 -8.73 -17.76 -5.33
C ASP A 23 -8.22 -18.05 -3.91
N THR A 24 -7.98 -19.33 -3.60
CA THR A 24 -7.51 -19.73 -2.27
C THR A 24 -6.05 -19.30 -2.01
N PRO A 25 -5.64 -19.16 -0.73
CA PRO A 25 -4.24 -18.89 -0.40
C PRO A 25 -3.24 -19.87 -1.03
N GLU A 26 -3.60 -21.16 -1.16
CA GLU A 26 -2.76 -22.15 -1.83
C GLU A 26 -2.59 -21.87 -3.31
N ALA A 27 -3.67 -21.54 -4.02
CA ALA A 27 -3.63 -21.25 -5.44
C ALA A 27 -2.84 -19.96 -5.72
N MET A 28 -3.00 -18.94 -4.86
CA MET A 28 -2.21 -17.71 -4.92
C MET A 28 -0.71 -17.99 -4.72
N ALA A 29 -0.35 -18.86 -3.76
CA ALA A 29 1.04 -19.28 -3.55
C ALA A 29 1.62 -20.05 -4.76
N ASP A 30 0.83 -20.92 -5.38
CA ASP A 30 1.24 -21.65 -6.59
C ASP A 30 1.45 -20.69 -7.77
N ALA A 31 0.58 -19.68 -7.90
CA ALA A 31 0.71 -18.63 -8.91
C ALA A 31 1.97 -17.77 -8.69
N ALA A 32 2.32 -17.47 -7.44
CA ALA A 32 3.56 -16.74 -7.13
C ALA A 32 4.81 -17.49 -7.62
N ILE A 33 4.88 -18.82 -7.43
CA ILE A 33 5.98 -19.63 -7.99
C ILE A 33 5.95 -19.59 -9.51
N ALA A 34 4.78 -19.76 -10.12
CA ALA A 34 4.64 -19.75 -11.57
C ALA A 34 5.05 -18.40 -12.19
N ALA A 35 4.84 -17.30 -11.47
CA ALA A 35 5.30 -15.96 -11.81
C ALA A 35 6.81 -15.74 -11.58
N GLY A 36 7.51 -16.72 -11.02
CA GLY A 36 8.96 -16.67 -10.76
C GLY A 36 9.34 -15.84 -9.54
N LEU A 37 8.42 -15.61 -8.61
CA LEU A 37 8.69 -14.87 -7.38
C LEU A 37 9.52 -15.73 -6.42
N HIS A 38 10.46 -15.10 -5.71
CA HIS A 38 11.15 -15.71 -4.57
C HIS A 38 10.58 -15.24 -3.24
N THR A 39 9.84 -14.12 -3.21
CA THR A 39 9.11 -13.63 -2.04
C THR A 39 7.67 -13.34 -2.44
N TRP A 40 6.72 -13.84 -1.67
CA TRP A 40 5.30 -13.56 -1.86
C TRP A 40 4.64 -13.26 -0.53
N GLY A 41 3.88 -12.18 -0.48
CA GLY A 41 3.10 -11.76 0.65
C GLY A 41 1.60 -11.88 0.38
N LEU A 42 0.89 -12.54 1.29
CA LEU A 42 -0.56 -12.45 1.37
C LEU A 42 -0.91 -11.36 2.38
N SER A 43 -1.84 -10.47 2.01
CA SER A 43 -2.12 -9.22 2.75
C SER A 43 -3.61 -8.86 2.70
N ASP A 44 -4.45 -9.84 3.05
CA ASP A 44 -5.90 -9.70 3.03
C ASP A 44 -6.40 -8.49 3.84
N HIS A 45 -7.50 -7.89 3.40
CA HIS A 45 -8.10 -6.74 4.07
C HIS A 45 -8.52 -7.04 5.50
N VAL A 46 -8.10 -6.22 6.45
CA VAL A 46 -8.48 -6.32 7.88
C VAL A 46 -9.32 -5.12 8.31
N ARG A 47 -10.15 -5.33 9.34
CA ARG A 47 -11.00 -4.32 10.01
C ARG A 47 -10.95 -4.51 11.51
N ALA A 48 -11.28 -3.48 12.30
CA ALA A 48 -11.31 -3.52 13.76
C ALA A 48 -12.13 -4.67 14.35
N GLU A 49 -13.20 -5.07 13.66
CA GLU A 49 -14.11 -6.15 14.04
C GLU A 49 -13.70 -7.54 13.53
N SER A 50 -12.56 -7.67 12.83
CA SER A 50 -12.12 -8.95 12.26
C SER A 50 -11.83 -9.98 13.36
N ASP A 51 -12.49 -11.14 13.29
CA ASP A 51 -12.36 -12.25 14.24
C ASP A 51 -11.60 -13.46 13.68
N TRP A 52 -11.13 -13.36 12.43
CA TRP A 52 -10.53 -14.46 11.66
C TRP A 52 -8.98 -14.42 11.59
N LEU A 53 -8.33 -13.39 12.16
CA LEU A 53 -6.89 -13.15 12.00
C LEU A 53 -6.01 -14.31 12.49
N ILE A 54 -6.39 -14.98 13.57
CA ILE A 54 -5.61 -16.10 14.12
C ILE A 54 -5.58 -17.25 13.11
N ASP A 55 -6.74 -17.64 12.58
CA ASP A 55 -6.85 -18.71 11.59
C ASP A 55 -6.15 -18.34 10.28
N TYR A 56 -6.24 -17.07 9.88
CA TYR A 56 -5.49 -16.53 8.75
C TYR A 56 -3.98 -16.68 8.92
N VAL A 57 -3.41 -16.20 10.03
CA VAL A 57 -1.97 -16.30 10.29
C VAL A 57 -1.52 -17.75 10.32
N LEU A 58 -2.29 -18.65 10.94
CA LEU A 58 -2.00 -20.08 10.93
C LEU A 58 -2.01 -20.67 9.51
N ARG A 59 -2.98 -20.28 8.68
CA ARG A 59 -3.08 -20.72 7.29
C ARG A 59 -1.87 -20.25 6.48
N VAL A 60 -1.57 -18.95 6.49
CA VAL A 60 -0.46 -18.36 5.72
C VAL A 60 0.87 -18.92 6.18
N ARG A 61 1.11 -18.96 7.49
CA ARG A 61 2.34 -19.55 8.05
C ARG A 61 2.41 -21.06 7.90
N GLY A 62 1.33 -21.74 7.53
CA GLY A 62 1.31 -23.15 7.15
C GLY A 62 1.70 -23.41 5.69
N LEU A 63 1.63 -22.39 4.83
CA LEU A 63 1.98 -22.53 3.41
C LEU A 63 3.49 -22.71 3.25
N ARG A 64 3.88 -23.83 2.65
CA ARG A 64 5.27 -24.12 2.29
C ARG A 64 5.34 -24.43 0.81
N ARG A 65 6.28 -23.79 0.14
CA ARG A 65 6.62 -23.97 -1.28
C ARG A 65 8.13 -23.84 -1.42
N GLU A 66 8.73 -24.77 -2.15
CA GLU A 66 10.18 -24.77 -2.36
C GLU A 66 10.58 -23.52 -3.16
N GLY A 67 11.60 -22.80 -2.69
CA GLY A 67 12.08 -21.59 -3.37
C GLY A 67 11.26 -20.32 -3.16
N LEU A 68 10.13 -20.38 -2.42
CA LEU A 68 9.28 -19.23 -2.14
C LEU A 68 9.26 -18.89 -0.65
N ILE A 69 9.63 -17.66 -0.32
CA ILE A 69 9.47 -17.07 1.00
C ILE A 69 8.05 -16.52 1.09
N VAL A 70 7.23 -17.14 1.94
CA VAL A 70 5.86 -16.67 2.22
C VAL A 70 5.90 -15.67 3.36
N LYS A 71 5.31 -14.49 3.13
CA LYS A 71 5.15 -13.41 4.11
C LYS A 71 3.68 -13.24 4.46
N CYS A 72 3.40 -13.01 5.73
CA CYS A 72 2.05 -12.83 6.26
C CYS A 72 1.86 -11.38 6.69
N GLY A 73 1.11 -10.62 5.90
CA GLY A 73 0.69 -9.27 6.25
C GLY A 73 -0.82 -9.14 6.26
N VAL A 74 -1.31 -7.93 6.44
CA VAL A 74 -2.72 -7.55 6.25
C VAL A 74 -2.77 -6.16 5.66
N GLU A 75 -3.90 -5.77 5.07
CA GLU A 75 -4.13 -4.41 4.61
C GLU A 75 -5.21 -3.71 5.42
N ALA A 76 -4.81 -2.64 6.11
CA ALA A 76 -5.70 -1.80 6.89
C ALA A 76 -5.88 -0.44 6.22
N LYS A 77 -7.11 0.07 6.28
CA LYS A 77 -7.40 1.45 5.89
C LYS A 77 -7.14 2.41 7.05
N ILE A 78 -6.86 3.67 6.71
CA ILE A 78 -6.86 4.78 7.65
C ILE A 78 -8.30 5.21 7.92
N LEU A 79 -8.68 5.33 9.19
CA LEU A 79 -10.02 5.70 9.60
C LEU A 79 -10.22 7.22 9.66
N ASP A 80 -9.24 7.97 10.14
CA ASP A 80 -9.41 9.38 10.46
C ASP A 80 -8.12 10.19 10.36
N ALA A 81 -8.24 11.51 10.48
CA ALA A 81 -7.13 12.47 10.36
C ALA A 81 -6.04 12.31 11.45
N SER A 82 -6.31 11.57 12.52
CA SER A 82 -5.32 11.24 13.55
C SER A 82 -4.43 10.06 13.16
N GLY A 83 -4.72 9.40 12.04
CA GLY A 83 -3.95 8.25 11.54
C GLY A 83 -4.38 6.93 12.16
N THR A 84 -5.55 6.86 12.80
CA THR A 84 -6.08 5.62 13.36
C THR A 84 -6.23 4.58 12.25
N LEU A 85 -5.69 3.38 12.46
CA LEU A 85 -5.78 2.26 11.53
C LEU A 85 -6.96 1.35 11.90
N ASP A 86 -7.65 0.84 10.89
CA ASP A 86 -8.79 -0.07 11.05
C ASP A 86 -8.34 -1.48 11.41
N LEU A 87 -7.88 -1.66 12.65
CA LEU A 87 -7.23 -2.87 13.16
C LEU A 87 -7.89 -3.38 14.43
N PRO A 88 -8.00 -4.70 14.63
CA PRO A 88 -8.39 -5.27 15.92
C PRO A 88 -7.41 -4.84 17.02
N ALA A 89 -7.91 -4.75 18.25
CA ALA A 89 -7.09 -4.37 19.40
C ALA A 89 -6.02 -5.43 19.76
N ASP A 90 -6.30 -6.70 19.47
CA ASP A 90 -5.38 -7.81 19.65
C ASP A 90 -4.96 -8.35 18.28
N LEU A 91 -3.69 -8.19 17.94
CA LEU A 91 -3.14 -8.58 16.63
C LEU A 91 -2.18 -9.74 16.82
N PRO A 92 -2.35 -10.86 16.09
CA PRO A 92 -1.30 -11.86 16.00
C PRO A 92 -0.06 -11.28 15.31
N ASP A 93 1.08 -11.93 15.46
CA ASP A 93 2.34 -11.50 14.85
C ASP A 93 2.27 -11.52 13.30
N LEU A 94 2.59 -10.40 12.67
CA LEU A 94 2.60 -10.20 11.21
C LEU A 94 3.99 -9.76 10.74
N ASP A 95 4.38 -10.17 9.53
CA ASP A 95 5.63 -9.74 8.91
C ASP A 95 5.60 -8.24 8.52
N TYR A 96 4.43 -7.74 8.11
CA TYR A 96 4.23 -6.36 7.65
C TYR A 96 2.75 -5.95 7.71
N LEU A 97 2.51 -4.64 7.59
CA LEU A 97 1.19 -4.05 7.52
C LEU A 97 1.11 -3.11 6.32
N LEU A 98 0.18 -3.38 5.39
CA LEU A 98 -0.16 -2.43 4.34
C LEU A 98 -1.10 -1.35 4.91
N ILE A 99 -0.76 -0.09 4.67
CA ILE A 99 -1.55 1.08 5.05
C ILE A 99 -2.12 1.72 3.78
N ALA A 100 -3.44 1.71 3.66
CA ALA A 100 -4.17 2.12 2.47
C ALA A 100 -5.07 3.34 2.69
N ASP A 101 -5.13 4.23 1.71
CA ASP A 101 -5.97 5.44 1.72
C ASP A 101 -7.38 5.23 1.11
N HIS A 102 -7.96 4.04 1.25
CA HIS A 102 -9.23 3.65 0.60
C HIS A 102 -10.40 4.65 0.72
N GLN A 103 -10.43 5.44 1.80
CA GLN A 103 -11.38 6.53 2.02
C GLN A 103 -10.61 7.79 2.47
N PHE A 104 -11.25 8.97 2.37
CA PHE A 104 -10.64 10.17 2.91
C PHE A 104 -10.66 10.12 4.45
N PRO A 105 -9.50 10.26 5.12
CA PRO A 105 -9.42 10.23 6.58
C PRO A 105 -9.88 11.57 7.17
N GLY A 106 -11.20 11.74 7.30
CA GLY A 106 -11.79 12.94 7.89
C GLY A 106 -11.53 13.05 9.39
N VAL A 107 -11.81 14.21 9.97
CA VAL A 107 -11.59 14.47 11.41
C VAL A 107 -12.44 13.55 12.30
N ASP A 108 -13.69 13.30 11.89
CA ASP A 108 -14.65 12.48 12.65
C ASP A 108 -14.79 11.05 12.10
N GLY A 109 -13.83 10.61 11.28
CA GLY A 109 -13.84 9.28 10.65
C GLY A 109 -13.85 9.31 9.12
N PRO A 110 -14.09 8.14 8.50
CA PRO A 110 -13.92 7.98 7.06
C PRO A 110 -14.99 8.75 6.29
N VAL A 111 -14.56 9.55 5.31
CA VAL A 111 -15.46 10.29 4.41
C VAL A 111 -15.41 9.65 3.03
N HIS A 112 -16.58 9.45 2.43
CA HIS A 112 -16.67 8.93 1.07
C HIS A 112 -16.04 9.92 0.07
N PRO A 113 -15.20 9.47 -0.89
CA PRO A 113 -14.49 10.37 -1.82
C PRO A 113 -15.41 11.32 -2.61
N SER A 114 -16.62 10.88 -2.98
CA SER A 114 -17.58 11.74 -3.68
C SER A 114 -18.06 12.92 -2.82
N THR A 115 -18.18 12.74 -1.50
CA THR A 115 -18.54 13.82 -0.58
C THR A 115 -17.42 14.86 -0.51
N VAL A 116 -16.16 14.42 -0.52
CA VAL A 116 -15.00 15.33 -0.57
C VAL A 116 -14.98 16.10 -1.89
N ALA A 117 -15.24 15.43 -3.01
CA ALA A 117 -15.36 16.10 -4.32
C ALA A 117 -16.45 17.18 -4.31
N GLU A 118 -17.61 16.90 -3.69
CA GLU A 118 -18.69 17.89 -3.53
C GLU A 118 -18.26 19.07 -2.65
N TRP A 119 -17.53 18.83 -1.56
CA TRP A 119 -17.00 19.90 -0.70
C TRP A 119 -16.05 20.81 -1.46
N ILE A 120 -15.14 20.25 -2.26
CA ILE A 120 -14.23 21.02 -3.12
C ILE A 120 -15.04 21.84 -4.13
N ALA A 121 -15.99 21.20 -4.83
CA ALA A 121 -16.81 21.87 -5.84
C ALA A 121 -17.66 23.03 -5.28
N ARG A 122 -18.07 22.92 -4.01
CA ARG A 122 -18.84 23.96 -3.30
C ARG A 122 -17.96 24.97 -2.57
N GLY A 123 -16.63 24.81 -2.57
CA GLY A 123 -15.70 25.68 -1.85
C GLY A 123 -15.77 25.54 -0.32
N VAL A 124 -16.29 24.42 0.19
CA VAL A 124 -16.31 24.10 1.63
C VAL A 124 -14.90 23.76 2.13
N THR A 125 -14.10 23.14 1.28
CA THR A 125 -12.68 22.86 1.51
C THR A 125 -11.88 23.13 0.23
N SER A 126 -10.57 23.29 0.35
CA SER A 126 -9.65 23.42 -0.80
C SER A 126 -9.01 22.08 -1.14
N ALA A 127 -8.51 21.94 -2.38
CA ALA A 127 -7.69 20.79 -2.77
C ALA A 127 -6.44 20.65 -1.90
N GLU A 128 -5.81 21.77 -1.53
CA GLU A 128 -4.64 21.83 -0.65
C GLU A 128 -4.98 21.22 0.71
N THR A 129 -6.01 21.71 1.40
CA THR A 129 -6.42 21.19 2.71
C THR A 129 -6.75 19.70 2.68
N VAL A 130 -7.35 19.20 1.59
CA VAL A 130 -7.62 17.77 1.41
C VAL A 130 -6.32 16.97 1.32
N VAL A 131 -5.36 17.43 0.51
CA VAL A 131 -4.07 16.73 0.37
C VAL A 131 -3.25 16.82 1.66
N ASP A 132 -3.21 17.98 2.33
CA ASP A 132 -2.53 18.16 3.62
C ASP A 132 -3.06 17.15 4.64
N THR A 133 -4.40 17.07 4.78
CA THR A 133 -5.06 16.14 5.72
C THR A 133 -4.72 14.69 5.41
N LEU A 134 -4.75 14.30 4.12
CA LEU A 134 -4.43 12.93 3.71
C LEU A 134 -2.97 12.56 4.03
N VAL A 135 -2.03 13.44 3.69
CA VAL A 135 -0.59 13.23 3.92
C VAL A 135 -0.28 13.18 5.41
N ASP A 136 -0.86 14.09 6.19
CA ASP A 136 -0.73 14.10 7.65
C ASP A 136 -1.27 12.81 8.27
N ALA A 137 -2.44 12.35 7.84
CA ALA A 137 -3.03 11.10 8.33
C ALA A 137 -2.16 9.88 7.97
N LEU A 138 -1.62 9.83 6.74
CA LEU A 138 -0.66 8.81 6.32
C LEU A 138 0.60 8.82 7.21
N CYS A 139 1.22 9.99 7.42
CA CYS A 139 2.40 10.12 8.27
C CYS A 139 2.14 9.64 9.71
N ARG A 140 0.98 10.01 10.29
CA ARG A 140 0.58 9.56 11.62
C ARG A 140 0.32 8.04 11.67
N ALA A 141 -0.33 7.50 10.65
CA ALA A 141 -0.59 6.06 10.53
C ALA A 141 0.73 5.26 10.43
N ILE A 142 1.70 5.74 9.65
CA ILE A 142 3.04 5.16 9.54
C ILE A 142 3.77 5.18 10.89
N ALA A 143 3.67 6.29 11.63
CA ALA A 143 4.31 6.43 12.94
C ALA A 143 3.65 5.55 14.03
N GLY A 144 2.34 5.29 13.91
CA GLY A 144 1.55 4.50 14.85
C GLY A 144 1.44 3.02 14.51
N ALA A 145 2.04 2.56 13.40
CA ALA A 145 1.89 1.19 12.93
C ALA A 145 2.48 0.16 13.91
N PRO A 146 1.74 -0.92 14.27
CA PRO A 146 2.22 -1.94 15.20
C PRO A 146 3.23 -2.93 14.59
N PHE A 147 3.31 -2.98 13.26
CA PHE A 147 4.24 -3.80 12.49
C PHE A 147 4.91 -2.94 11.43
N ARG A 148 5.90 -3.49 10.72
CA ARG A 148 6.60 -2.77 9.67
C ARG A 148 5.60 -2.25 8.62
N PRO A 149 5.44 -0.93 8.46
CA PRO A 149 4.46 -0.38 7.56
C PRO A 149 4.95 -0.38 6.11
N ILE A 150 4.03 -0.63 5.20
CA ILE A 150 4.19 -0.40 3.76
C ILE A 150 3.02 0.48 3.35
N VAL A 151 3.31 1.65 2.79
CA VAL A 151 2.28 2.55 2.27
C VAL A 151 1.77 1.96 0.95
N ALA A 152 0.58 1.37 0.97
CA ALA A 152 -0.02 0.71 -0.18
C ALA A 152 -0.68 1.73 -1.10
N HIS A 153 -0.46 1.57 -2.41
CA HIS A 153 -0.99 2.39 -3.50
C HIS A 153 -1.25 3.86 -3.12
N PRO A 154 -0.23 4.59 -2.59
CA PRO A 154 -0.42 5.92 -2.05
C PRO A 154 -1.07 6.84 -3.08
N PHE A 155 -2.02 7.65 -2.61
CA PHE A 155 -2.78 8.62 -3.39
C PHE A 155 -3.78 8.02 -4.38
N SER A 156 -4.05 6.71 -4.34
CA SER A 156 -5.07 6.05 -5.18
C SER A 156 -6.48 6.60 -4.96
N VAL A 157 -6.71 7.24 -3.81
CA VAL A 157 -7.98 7.89 -3.48
C VAL A 157 -8.16 9.26 -4.11
N LEU A 158 -7.08 9.98 -4.46
CA LEU A 158 -7.16 11.36 -4.98
C LEU A 158 -8.02 11.46 -6.27
N PRO A 159 -7.87 10.58 -7.28
CA PRO A 159 -8.72 10.63 -8.47
C PRO A 159 -10.21 10.50 -8.16
N LYS A 160 -10.56 9.74 -7.11
CA LYS A 160 -11.96 9.53 -6.67
C LYS A 160 -12.57 10.81 -6.06
N MET A 161 -11.74 11.79 -5.69
CA MET A 161 -12.14 13.11 -5.18
C MET A 161 -12.04 14.22 -6.26
N GLY A 162 -11.74 13.88 -7.51
CA GLY A 162 -11.47 14.85 -8.57
C GLY A 162 -10.08 15.50 -8.50
N LEU A 163 -9.19 14.95 -7.66
CA LEU A 163 -7.80 15.38 -7.52
C LEU A 163 -6.87 14.44 -8.30
N SER A 164 -5.57 14.63 -8.13
CA SER A 164 -4.51 13.79 -8.69
C SER A 164 -3.20 14.12 -8.00
N GLU A 165 -2.16 13.32 -8.22
CA GLU A 165 -0.84 13.52 -7.64
C GLU A 165 -0.19 14.88 -7.96
N ARG A 166 -0.66 15.62 -8.98
CA ARG A 166 -0.20 17.01 -9.24
C ARG A 166 -0.50 17.98 -8.09
N HIS A 167 -1.41 17.63 -7.20
CA HIS A 167 -1.72 18.42 -6.01
C HIS A 167 -0.87 18.02 -4.81
N VAL A 168 -0.07 16.95 -4.91
CA VAL A 168 0.90 16.56 -3.89
C VAL A 168 2.14 17.42 -4.10
N SER A 169 2.42 18.31 -3.14
CA SER A 169 3.54 19.23 -3.20
C SER A 169 4.87 18.51 -2.88
N PRO A 170 6.03 19.10 -3.22
CA PRO A 170 7.32 18.59 -2.78
C PRO A 170 7.45 18.48 -1.25
N ASP A 171 6.79 19.37 -0.50
CA ASP A 171 6.77 19.34 0.96
C ASP A 171 5.99 18.12 1.47
N HIS A 172 4.89 17.75 0.81
CA HIS A 172 4.16 16.51 1.11
C HIS A 172 5.01 15.26 0.88
N VAL A 173 5.75 15.20 -0.23
CA VAL A 173 6.64 14.07 -0.52
C VAL A 173 7.77 14.00 0.51
N THR A 174 8.31 15.14 0.91
CA THR A 174 9.35 15.24 1.95
C THR A 174 8.83 14.76 3.31
N ALA A 175 7.61 15.15 3.69
CA ALA A 175 6.98 14.73 4.93
C ALA A 175 6.73 13.22 4.94
N LEU A 176 6.16 12.67 3.87
CA LEU A 176 5.94 11.23 3.71
C LEU A 176 7.25 10.45 3.78
N GLY A 177 8.29 10.90 3.06
CA GLY A 177 9.60 10.27 3.09
C GLY A 177 10.24 10.28 4.48
N SER A 178 10.12 11.39 5.21
CA SER A 178 10.63 11.52 6.58
C SER A 178 9.92 10.57 7.55
N ALA A 179 8.59 10.44 7.43
CA ALA A 179 7.81 9.48 8.20
C ALA A 179 8.23 8.04 7.88
N CYS A 180 8.40 7.71 6.60
CA CYS A 180 8.83 6.37 6.18
C CYS A 180 10.20 6.01 6.75
N LEU A 181 11.19 6.90 6.63
CA LEU A 181 12.54 6.66 7.15
C LEU A 181 12.55 6.48 8.67
N SER A 182 11.75 7.25 9.40
CA SER A 182 11.70 7.19 10.86
C SER A 182 11.05 5.90 11.39
N SER A 183 10.17 5.29 10.61
CA SER A 183 9.46 4.04 10.95
C SER A 183 9.98 2.80 10.20
N GLU A 184 11.09 2.92 9.46
CA GLU A 184 11.61 1.87 8.57
C GLU A 184 10.56 1.34 7.57
N ALA A 185 9.64 2.22 7.18
CA ALA A 185 8.54 1.94 6.27
C ALA A 185 9.02 1.81 4.83
N ALA A 186 8.24 1.07 4.04
CA ALA A 186 8.35 1.08 2.60
C ALA A 186 7.20 1.85 1.95
N VAL A 187 7.40 2.24 0.69
CA VAL A 187 6.33 2.76 -0.17
C VAL A 187 6.15 1.82 -1.36
N GLU A 188 4.90 1.41 -1.58
CA GLU A 188 4.54 0.53 -2.68
C GLU A 188 4.44 1.28 -4.00
N ILE A 189 4.98 0.67 -5.06
CA ILE A 189 4.62 0.93 -6.45
C ILE A 189 3.59 -0.13 -6.85
N ASN A 190 2.36 0.30 -7.08
CA ASN A 190 1.23 -0.59 -7.27
C ASN A 190 0.85 -0.76 -8.75
N GLU A 191 0.71 -2.00 -9.20
CA GLU A 191 0.40 -2.34 -10.59
C GLU A 191 -1.03 -1.96 -10.98
N LYS A 192 -2.02 -2.36 -10.17
CA LYS A 192 -3.44 -2.19 -10.46
C LYS A 192 -3.86 -0.71 -10.45
N TRP A 193 -3.38 0.04 -9.47
CA TRP A 193 -3.68 1.47 -9.33
C TRP A 193 -2.78 2.36 -10.18
N ARG A 194 -1.65 1.82 -10.66
CA ARG A 194 -0.61 2.56 -11.41
C ARG A 194 -0.20 3.84 -10.66
N CYS A 195 0.06 3.70 -9.37
CA CYS A 195 0.51 4.77 -8.48
C CYS A 195 1.57 4.24 -7.49
N PRO A 196 2.41 5.12 -6.91
CA PRO A 196 2.51 6.53 -7.21
C PRO A 196 3.24 6.80 -8.54
N SER A 197 3.16 8.02 -9.06
CA SER A 197 3.87 8.46 -10.27
C SER A 197 5.37 8.68 -10.04
N ALA A 198 6.13 8.81 -11.14
CA ALA A 198 7.56 9.08 -11.09
C ALA A 198 7.93 10.36 -10.31
N SER A 199 7.06 11.38 -10.30
CA SER A 199 7.32 12.62 -9.54
C SER A 199 7.26 12.45 -8.03
N ILE A 200 6.66 11.34 -7.55
CA ILE A 200 6.63 10.96 -6.15
C ILE A 200 7.71 9.91 -5.87
N VAL A 201 7.83 8.89 -6.72
CA VAL A 201 8.80 7.80 -6.56
C VAL A 201 10.24 8.33 -6.54
N GLY A 202 10.62 9.18 -7.50
CA GLY A 202 12.00 9.64 -7.65
C GLY A 202 12.55 10.37 -6.41
N PRO A 203 11.82 11.34 -5.83
CA PRO A 203 12.25 11.99 -4.59
C PRO A 203 12.30 11.05 -3.38
N LEU A 204 11.35 10.11 -3.23
CA LEU A 204 11.36 9.13 -2.14
C LEU A 204 12.57 8.20 -2.23
N GLU A 205 12.83 7.68 -3.44
CA GLU A 205 14.01 6.86 -3.74
C GLU A 205 15.30 7.61 -3.46
N SER A 206 15.39 8.87 -3.90
CA SER A 206 16.56 9.74 -3.68
C SER A 206 16.80 10.03 -2.20
N ALA A 207 15.74 10.05 -1.39
CA ALA A 207 15.82 10.18 0.06
C ALA A 207 16.20 8.87 0.77
N GLY A 208 16.27 7.75 0.05
CA GLY A 208 16.60 6.43 0.59
C GLY A 208 15.41 5.68 1.19
N VAL A 209 14.17 6.08 0.88
CA VAL A 209 12.97 5.34 1.29
C VAL A 209 12.96 3.99 0.56
N LEU A 210 12.65 2.92 1.30
CA LEU A 210 12.52 1.59 0.68
C LEU A 210 11.29 1.57 -0.23
N LEU A 211 11.46 1.03 -1.43
CA LEU A 211 10.38 0.85 -2.40
C LEU A 211 10.06 -0.63 -2.58
N THR A 212 8.78 -0.97 -2.65
CA THR A 212 8.29 -2.34 -2.91
C THR A 212 7.41 -2.38 -4.16
N SER A 213 7.29 -3.56 -4.77
CA SER A 213 6.32 -3.83 -5.82
C SER A 213 5.11 -4.56 -5.23
N GLY A 214 3.92 -4.18 -5.66
CA GLY A 214 2.68 -4.85 -5.30
C GLY A 214 1.74 -4.96 -6.49
N SER A 215 1.21 -6.16 -6.75
CA SER A 215 0.24 -6.36 -7.82
C SER A 215 -1.17 -5.90 -7.44
N ASP A 216 -1.51 -5.95 -6.15
CA ASP A 216 -2.88 -5.90 -5.64
C ASP A 216 -3.77 -6.96 -6.33
N ALA A 217 -3.18 -8.14 -6.55
CA ALA A 217 -3.81 -9.28 -7.20
C ALA A 217 -4.94 -9.84 -6.34
N HIS A 218 -6.14 -9.93 -6.91
CA HIS A 218 -7.31 -10.55 -6.30
C HIS A 218 -7.61 -11.93 -6.92
N GLN A 219 -6.78 -12.40 -7.84
CA GLN A 219 -6.92 -13.68 -8.54
C GLN A 219 -5.54 -14.12 -9.04
N VAL A 220 -5.38 -15.42 -9.29
CA VAL A 220 -4.08 -16.02 -9.65
C VAL A 220 -3.45 -15.44 -10.91
N SER A 221 -4.25 -14.94 -11.86
CA SER A 221 -3.73 -14.38 -13.12
C SER A 221 -2.97 -13.07 -12.95
N ASP A 222 -3.18 -12.37 -11.83
CA ASP A 222 -2.68 -11.02 -11.62
C ASP A 222 -1.41 -11.04 -10.74
N VAL A 223 -1.10 -12.17 -10.10
CA VAL A 223 0.05 -12.32 -9.19
C VAL A 223 1.36 -12.05 -9.92
N GLY A 224 2.21 -11.20 -9.33
CA GLY A 224 3.53 -10.86 -9.86
C GLY A 224 3.53 -9.97 -11.11
N THR A 225 2.35 -9.47 -11.54
CA THR A 225 2.26 -8.45 -12.59
C THR A 225 2.94 -7.15 -12.16
N ARG A 226 3.69 -6.54 -13.08
CA ARG A 226 4.61 -5.41 -12.78
C ARG A 226 4.91 -4.51 -13.96
N SER A 227 3.99 -4.41 -14.93
CA SER A 227 4.19 -3.59 -16.13
C SER A 227 4.40 -2.11 -15.81
N TYR A 228 3.78 -1.62 -14.74
CA TYR A 228 3.89 -0.25 -14.28
C TYR A 228 5.25 0.03 -13.62
N LEU A 229 5.76 -0.89 -12.81
CA LEU A 229 7.11 -0.81 -12.27
C LEU A 229 8.14 -0.73 -13.41
N ASP A 230 8.02 -1.61 -14.42
CA ASP A 230 8.92 -1.62 -15.56
C ASP A 230 8.86 -0.32 -16.38
N LEU A 231 7.66 0.26 -16.52
CA LEU A 231 7.48 1.58 -17.13
C LEU A 231 8.25 2.66 -16.36
N LEU A 232 8.07 2.74 -15.04
CA LEU A 232 8.73 3.76 -14.21
C LEU A 232 10.26 3.66 -14.25
N LEU A 233 10.80 2.44 -14.18
CA LEU A 233 12.24 2.20 -14.21
C LEU A 233 12.84 2.48 -15.61
N SER A 234 12.08 2.26 -16.69
CA SER A 234 12.53 2.58 -18.04
C SER A 234 12.71 4.09 -18.27
N HIS A 235 11.87 4.92 -17.64
CA HIS A 235 11.96 6.38 -17.73
C HIS A 235 13.11 6.96 -16.92
N HIS A 236 13.50 6.31 -15.82
CA HIS A 236 14.66 6.69 -15.00
C HIS A 236 15.98 6.54 -15.75
N ASN A 237 16.16 5.45 -16.49
CA ASN A 237 17.38 5.19 -17.27
C ASN A 237 17.53 6.07 -18.53
N SER A 238 16.49 6.82 -18.88
CA SER A 238 16.46 7.68 -20.08
C SER A 238 16.92 9.12 -19.82
N HIS A 239 17.11 9.51 -18.55
CA HIS A 239 17.44 10.87 -18.13
C HIS A 239 18.71 10.95 -17.25
N GLY A 240 19.49 9.87 -17.19
CA GLY A 240 20.77 9.78 -16.49
C GLY A 240 21.99 9.97 -17.41
#